data_AF-A0A1I6H4X1-F1
#
_entry.id   AF-A0A1I6H4X1-F1
#
_cell.length_a   1.000
_cell.length_b   1.000
_cell.length_c   1.000
_cell.angle_alpha   90.00
_cell.angle_beta   90.00
_cell.angle_gamma   90.00
#
_symmetry.space_group_name_H-M   'P 1'
#
loop_
_entity.id
_entity.type
_entity.pdbx_description
1 polymer ?
#
loop_
_entity_poly.entity_id
_entity_poly.type
_entity_poly.pdbx_seq_one_letter_code
_entity_poly.pdbx_strand_id
1 'polypeptide(L)' 'MLQTLEAEIYPGGQIQFLEKFALDHKVRAYVTILTESETPKETADWHQFVGVLQDSTIFDGDPVDIQRAMRDEWA' A
#
# COMPACT_ATOMS: atom_id res chain seq x y z
N MET A 1 -15.81 -23.33 -16.20
CA MET A 1 -14.80 -23.48 -15.14
C MET A 1 -13.88 -22.28 -15.22
N LEU A 2 -13.54 -21.65 -14.10
CA LEU A 2 -12.66 -20.48 -14.07
C LEU A 2 -11.23 -20.96 -13.78
N GLN A 3 -10.28 -20.54 -14.61
CA GLN A 3 -8.86 -20.84 -14.43
C GLN A 3 -8.09 -19.52 -14.39
N THR A 4 -7.18 -19.40 -13.43
CA THR A 4 -6.26 -18.26 -13.32
C THR A 4 -4.92 -18.68 -13.89
N LEU A 5 -4.32 -17.85 -14.73
CA LEU A 5 -3.01 -18.06 -15.33
C LEU A 5 -2.11 -16.88 -14.97
N GLU A 6 -0.87 -17.17 -14.58
CA GLU A 6 0.13 -16.13 -14.37
C GLU A 6 0.78 -15.72 -15.70
N ALA A 7 0.99 -14.41 -15.85
CA ALA A 7 1.58 -13.84 -17.05
C ALA A 7 2.35 -12.57 -16.74
N GLU A 8 3.39 -12.33 -17.52
CA GLU A 8 4.12 -11.06 -17.56
C GLU A 8 3.55 -10.17 -18.66
N ILE A 9 3.32 -8.90 -18.33
CA ILE A 9 2.84 -7.89 -19.27
C ILE A 9 3.99 -6.91 -19.53
N TYR A 10 4.52 -6.94 -20.75
CA TYR A 10 5.64 -6.10 -21.17
C TYR A 10 5.17 -4.73 -21.65
N PRO A 11 6.06 -3.71 -21.62
CA PRO A 11 5.82 -2.44 -22.29
C PRO A 11 5.42 -2.67 -23.75
N GLY A 12 4.33 -2.04 -24.19
CA GLY A 12 3.75 -2.28 -25.52
C GLY A 12 2.61 -3.31 -25.55
N GLY A 13 2.25 -3.90 -24.41
CA GLY A 13 1.05 -4.73 -24.26
C GLY A 13 1.23 -6.19 -24.69
N GLN A 14 2.47 -6.63 -24.91
CA GLN A 14 2.77 -8.04 -25.12
C GLN A 14 2.57 -8.80 -23.80
N ILE A 15 1.79 -9.87 -23.83
CA ILE A 15 1.51 -10.73 -22.68
C ILE A 15 2.21 -12.08 -22.90
N GLN A 16 2.98 -12.53 -21.92
CA GLN A 16 3.62 -13.84 -21.91
C GLN A 16 3.15 -14.64 -20.71
N PHE A 17 2.47 -15.75 -20.96
CA PHE A 17 2.07 -16.68 -19.90
C PHE A 17 3.29 -17.46 -19.40
N LEU A 18 3.41 -17.57 -18.09
CA LEU A 18 4.52 -18.29 -17.43
C LEU A 18 4.34 -19.81 -17.54
N GLU A 19 3.10 -20.27 -17.65
CA GLU A 19 2.75 -21.68 -17.75
C GLU A 19 2.40 -22.07 -19.18
N LYS A 20 2.68 -23.33 -19.53
CA LYS A 20 2.14 -23.92 -20.75
C LYS A 20 0.65 -24.18 -20.54
N PHE A 21 -0.19 -23.47 -21.27
CA PHE A 21 -1.62 -23.76 -21.35
C PHE A 21 -2.02 -24.00 -22.80
N ALA A 22 -3.03 -24.84 -23.00
CA ALA A 22 -3.61 -25.12 -24.29
C ALA A 22 -5.12 -24.93 -24.19
N LEU A 23 -5.70 -24.31 -25.22
CA LEU A 23 -7.13 -24.15 -25.36
C LEU A 23 -7.58 -24.94 -26.57
N ASP A 24 -8.66 -25.70 -26.42
CA ASP A 24 -9.33 -26.45 -27.48
C ASP A 24 -10.27 -25.56 -28.32
N HIS A 25 -10.61 -24.37 -27.81
CA HIS A 25 -11.42 -23.38 -28.50
C HIS A 25 -11.05 -21.95 -28.11
N LYS A 26 -11.57 -20.97 -28.86
CA LYS A 26 -11.36 -19.54 -28.58
C LYS A 26 -12.12 -19.13 -27.32
N VAL A 27 -11.41 -18.52 -26.37
CA VAL A 27 -11.98 -18.00 -25.12
C VAL A 27 -11.84 -16.47 -25.05
N ARG A 28 -12.62 -15.84 -24.17
CA ARG A 28 -12.41 -14.44 -23.75
C ARG A 28 -11.76 -14.44 -22.38
N ALA A 29 -10.79 -13.57 -22.17
CA ALA A 29 -10.12 -13.37 -20.89
C ALA A 29 -10.16 -11.89 -20.49
N TYR A 30 -10.20 -11.63 -19.19
CA TYR A 30 -10.08 -10.29 -18.62
C TYR A 30 -8.70 -10.15 -17.97
N VAL A 31 -8.10 -8.97 -18.11
CA VAL A 31 -6.79 -8.66 -17.52
C VAL A 31 -7.00 -7.52 -16.52
N THR A 32 -6.57 -7.74 -15.29
CA THR A 32 -6.55 -6.72 -14.25
C THR A 32 -5.11 -6.35 -13.96
N ILE A 33 -4.75 -5.10 -14.19
CA ILE A 33 -3.40 -4.58 -13.95
C ILE A 33 -3.47 -3.74 -12.67
N LEU A 34 -2.68 -4.12 -11.67
CA LEU A 34 -2.48 -3.31 -10.48
C LEU A 34 -1.25 -2.43 -10.72
N THR A 35 -1.47 -1.13 -10.86
CA THR A 35 -0.40 -0.14 -10.88
C THR A 35 -0.29 0.45 -9.48
N GLU A 36 0.92 0.53 -8.93
CA GLU A 36 1.16 1.39 -7.78
C GLU A 36 0.84 2.83 -8.21
N SER A 37 -0.25 3.38 -7.70
CA SER A 37 -0.42 4.82 -7.73
C SER A 37 0.66 5.38 -6.82
N GLU A 38 1.63 6.10 -7.38
CA GLU A 38 2.48 6.99 -6.58
C GLU A 38 1.54 7.96 -5.87
N THR A 39 1.13 7.61 -4.65
CA THR A 39 0.57 8.59 -3.74
C THR A 39 1.74 9.53 -3.47
N PRO A 40 1.60 10.85 -3.73
CA PRO A 40 2.64 11.77 -3.33
C PRO A 40 2.86 11.52 -1.85
N LYS A 41 4.10 11.15 -1.49
CA LYS A 41 4.52 11.17 -0.09
C LYS A 41 4.39 12.62 0.35
N GLU A 42 3.22 12.99 0.88
CA GLU A 42 3.15 14.11 1.79
C GLU A 42 4.17 13.79 2.87
N THR A 43 5.24 14.56 2.90
CA THR A 43 6.10 14.63 4.07
C THR A 43 5.18 15.07 5.19
N ALA A 44 4.67 14.12 5.95
CA ALA A 44 3.85 14.40 7.12
C ALA A 44 4.69 15.35 7.99
N ASP A 45 4.26 16.61 8.05
CA ASP A 45 4.92 17.59 8.89
C ASP A 45 4.60 17.21 10.33
N TRP A 46 5.54 16.52 10.95
CA TRP A 46 5.42 16.06 12.33
C TRP A 46 5.09 17.21 13.28
N HIS A 47 5.47 18.46 12.96
CA HIS A 47 5.10 19.63 13.75
C HIS A 47 3.59 19.87 13.76
N GLN A 48 2.91 19.65 12.63
CA GLN A 48 1.47 19.81 12.55
C GLN A 48 0.75 18.71 13.36
N PHE A 49 1.27 17.48 13.34
CA PHE A 49 0.72 16.38 14.15
C PHE A 49 0.89 16.63 15.65
N VAL A 50 2.07 17.09 16.10
CA VAL A 50 2.34 17.41 17.51
C VAL A 50 1.51 18.62 17.99
N GLY A 51 1.33 19.64 17.15
CA GLY A 51 0.49 20.80 17.48
C GLY A 51 -0.97 20.43 17.74
N VAL A 52 -1.54 19.51 16.96
CA VAL A 52 -2.92 19.03 17.18
C VAL A 52 -3.05 18.20 18.46
N LEU A 53 -2.00 17.51 18.87
CA LEU A 53 -1.98 16.77 20.14
C LEU A 53 -1.83 17.68 21.37
N GLN A 54 -1.14 18.81 21.24
CA GLN A 54 -1.01 19.78 22.33
C GLN A 54 -2.37 20.35 22.78
N ASP A 55 -3.28 20.56 21.83
CA ASP A 55 -4.63 21.07 22.10
C ASP A 55 -5.65 19.95 22.40
N SER A 56 -5.21 18.70 22.46
CA SER A 56 -6.07 17.55 22.69
C SER A 56 -6.32 17.31 24.18
N THR A 57 -7.59 17.39 24.58
CA THR A 57 -8.05 17.01 25.94
C THR A 57 -7.80 15.53 26.30
N ILE A 58 -7.42 14.68 25.33
CA ILE A 58 -7.10 13.26 25.55
C ILE A 58 -5.66 13.10 26.04
N PHE A 59 -4.77 14.02 25.66
CA PHE A 59 -3.35 14.02 26.04
C PHE A 59 -3.07 15.16 27.02
N ASP A 60 -3.82 15.18 28.12
CA ASP A 60 -3.71 16.17 29.20
C ASP A 60 -2.50 15.87 30.11
N GLY A 61 -1.30 15.94 29.53
CA GLY A 61 -0.03 15.66 30.20
C GLY A 61 1.14 16.39 29.55
N ASP A 62 2.25 16.52 30.27
CA ASP A 62 3.47 17.13 29.71
C ASP A 62 3.90 16.34 28.46
N PRO A 63 3.99 16.99 27.28
CA PRO A 63 4.43 16.33 26.05
C PRO A 63 5.75 15.55 26.20
N VAL A 64 6.64 16.00 27.08
CA VAL A 64 7.92 15.32 27.35
C VAL A 64 7.71 13.98 28.06
N ASP A 65 6.76 13.93 28.99
CA ASP A 65 6.45 12.70 29.73
C ASP A 65 5.74 11.68 28.84
N ILE A 66 4.85 12.14 27.96
CA ILE A 66 4.20 11.28 26.95
C ILE A 66 5.24 10.69 26.00
N GLN A 67 6.16 11.53 25.50
CA GLN A 67 7.25 11.07 24.62
C GLN A 67 8.18 10.05 25.31
N ARG A 68 8.48 10.26 26.60
CA ARG A 68 9.29 9.32 27.37
C ARG A 68 8.57 7.99 27.55
N ALA A 69 7.28 8.00 27.91
CA ALA A 69 6.48 6.80 28.06
C ALA A 69 6.40 5.99 26.74
N MET A 70 6.12 6.64 25.61
CA MET A 70 6.05 5.97 24.31
C MET A 70 7.38 5.35 23.87
N ARG A 71 8.51 6.00 24.18
CA ARG A 71 9.84 5.45 23.89
C ARG A 71 10.15 4.25 24.78
N ASP A 72 9.83 4.35 26.05
CA ASP A 72 10.11 3.31 27.03
C ASP A 72 9.19 2.08 26.82
N GLU A 73 8.00 2.24 26.22
CA GLU A 73 7.13 1.12 25.79
C GLU A 73 7.74 0.23 24.69
N TRP A 74 8.70 0.73 23.91
CA TRP A 74 9.32 0.01 22.79
C TRP A 74 10.69 -0.59 23.16
N ALA A 75 11.14 -0.43 24.41
CA ALA A 75 12.39 -0.98 24.94
C ALA A 75 12.16 -2.34 25.62
#